data_AF-A0A847RDQ9-F1
#
_entry.id   AF-A0A847RDQ9-F1
#
_cell.length_a   1.000
_cell.length_b   1.000
_cell.length_c   1.000
_cell.angle_alpha   90.00
_cell.angle_beta   90.00
_cell.angle_gamma   90.00
#
_symmetry.space_group_name_H-M   'P 1'
#
loop_
_entity.id
_entity.type
_entity.pdbx_description
1 polymer ?
#
loop_
_entity_poly.entity_id
_entity_poly.type
_entity_poly.pdbx_seq_one_letter_code
_entity_poly.pdbx_strand_id
1 'polypeptide(L)'
;GLTAESKTYDANTTASLTGTAAINALGNDKVSLDGTATGAFADKKVGEDKAVTVTVTGLTLTGDDAGNYTLVAPNGLTASISKANLDVTGLTAESKTYDANTTASLTGAATVNALGNDNVSLDGTATGAFADKKVGKDKAVTVTGLTLTGDDAGNYTLVAPNGLTASISKANLDVTGLTAESKTYDANTTASLTGTAAINALGNDNVSLDGTATGAFADKKVGKDKAVTVTGLTLTGDDAGNYTLVAPNGLTASISKANLDVTGLTAESKTYDANTTASLTGTAAINALGND
;
A
#
# COMPACT_ATOMS: atom_id res chain seq x y z
N GLY A 1 -26.13 48.04 -16.04
CA GLY A 1 -24.78 48.09 -16.62
C GLY A 1 -24.28 46.67 -16.75
N LEU A 2 -23.47 46.38 -17.76
CA LEU A 2 -22.89 45.05 -17.95
C LEU A 2 -21.68 44.84 -17.03
N THR A 3 -21.50 43.61 -16.57
CA THR A 3 -20.33 43.12 -15.84
C THR A 3 -19.77 41.89 -16.54
N ALA A 4 -18.46 41.70 -16.52
CA ALA A 4 -17.84 40.46 -16.99
C ALA A 4 -17.62 39.51 -15.81
N GLU A 5 -17.85 38.21 -16.03
CA GLU A 5 -17.65 37.20 -14.99
C GLU A 5 -16.30 36.50 -15.14
N SER A 6 -15.63 36.28 -14.02
CA SER A 6 -14.47 35.40 -13.95
C SER A 6 -14.86 33.96 -14.25
N LYS A 7 -13.96 33.21 -14.88
CA LYS A 7 -14.21 31.81 -15.24
C LYS A 7 -13.01 30.93 -14.96
N THR A 8 -13.24 29.62 -14.91
CA THR A 8 -12.15 28.65 -15.00
C THR A 8 -11.74 28.46 -16.45
N TYR A 9 -10.46 28.24 -16.68
CA TYR A 9 -9.88 27.99 -17.99
C TYR A 9 -10.64 26.86 -18.72
N ASP A 10 -11.07 27.15 -19.94
CA ASP A 10 -11.93 26.28 -20.76
C ASP A 10 -11.44 26.24 -22.23
N ALA A 11 -10.18 26.59 -22.45
CA ALA A 11 -9.50 26.69 -23.73
C ALA A 11 -10.09 27.68 -24.76
N ASN A 12 -10.97 28.61 -24.37
CA ASN A 12 -11.53 29.63 -25.27
C ASN A 12 -11.48 31.06 -24.69
N THR A 13 -11.66 32.05 -25.56
CA THR A 13 -11.60 33.48 -25.22
C THR A 13 -12.96 34.08 -24.85
N THR A 14 -14.05 33.30 -24.84
CA THR A 14 -15.39 33.84 -24.58
C THR A 14 -15.51 34.27 -23.12
N ALA A 15 -16.09 35.44 -22.89
CA ALA A 15 -16.42 35.94 -21.55
C ALA A 15 -17.94 35.96 -21.35
N SER A 16 -18.40 35.48 -20.20
CA SER A 16 -19.79 35.63 -19.77
C SER A 16 -20.02 37.09 -19.35
N LEU A 17 -21.10 37.67 -19.86
CA LEU A 17 -21.55 39.02 -19.47
C LEU A 17 -22.85 38.90 -18.68
N THR A 18 -22.92 39.56 -17.54
CA THR A 18 -24.11 39.65 -16.70
C THR A 18 -24.57 41.09 -16.50
N GLY A 19 -25.76 41.23 -15.91
CA GLY A 19 -26.46 42.50 -15.81
C GLY A 19 -27.22 42.86 -17.08
N THR A 20 -27.87 44.03 -17.05
CA THR A 20 -28.66 44.53 -18.18
C THR A 20 -27.88 45.63 -18.89
N ALA A 21 -27.69 45.47 -20.20
CA ALA A 21 -27.21 46.55 -21.06
C ALA A 21 -28.22 47.70 -21.01
N ALA A 22 -27.74 48.91 -20.77
CA ALA A 22 -28.60 50.07 -20.58
C ALA A 22 -28.01 51.25 -21.36
N ILE A 23 -28.91 52.10 -21.87
CA ILE A 23 -28.60 53.35 -22.56
C ILE A 23 -29.21 54.51 -21.77
N ASN A 24 -28.66 55.71 -21.96
CA ASN A 24 -29.23 56.94 -21.43
C ASN A 24 -29.57 57.86 -22.61
N ALA A 25 -30.85 57.97 -22.95
CA ALA A 25 -31.32 58.89 -23.98
C ALA A 25 -31.28 60.35 -23.48
N LEU A 26 -31.07 61.32 -24.37
CA LEU A 26 -31.10 62.74 -24.03
C LEU A 26 -32.54 63.24 -23.92
N GLY A 27 -32.85 63.96 -22.85
CA GLY A 27 -34.15 64.61 -22.68
C GLY A 27 -35.32 63.61 -22.70
N ASN A 28 -36.26 63.82 -23.64
CA ASN A 28 -37.46 63.01 -23.80
C ASN A 28 -37.38 62.06 -25.01
N ASP A 29 -36.20 61.85 -25.58
CA ASP A 29 -36.01 60.98 -26.74
C ASP A 29 -36.43 59.55 -26.40
N LYS A 30 -37.24 58.95 -27.26
CA LYS A 30 -37.70 57.57 -27.13
C LYS A 30 -36.71 56.63 -27.79
N VAL A 31 -35.76 56.15 -27.01
CA VAL A 31 -34.77 55.16 -27.43
C VAL A 31 -34.80 53.96 -26.49
N SER A 32 -34.78 52.77 -27.04
CA SER A 32 -34.69 51.49 -26.33
C SER A 32 -33.57 50.63 -26.92
N LEU A 33 -33.14 49.63 -26.17
CA LEU A 33 -32.09 48.71 -26.56
C LEU A 33 -32.66 47.29 -26.59
N ASP A 34 -32.48 46.59 -27.71
CA ASP A 34 -32.88 45.19 -27.88
C ASP A 34 -31.69 44.32 -28.30
N GLY A 35 -31.77 43.01 -28.01
CA GLY A 35 -30.73 42.03 -28.27
C GLY A 35 -29.75 41.81 -27.11
N THR A 36 -28.57 41.25 -27.40
CA THR A 36 -27.55 40.90 -26.40
C THR A 36 -26.16 41.27 -26.87
N ALA A 37 -25.33 41.80 -25.97
CA ALA A 37 -23.90 41.95 -26.21
C ALA A 37 -23.15 40.64 -25.99
N THR A 38 -21.98 40.50 -26.62
CA THR A 38 -21.04 39.41 -26.37
C THR A 38 -19.73 39.95 -25.81
N GLY A 39 -19.05 39.16 -24.98
CA GLY A 39 -17.77 39.50 -24.38
C GLY A 39 -16.67 38.53 -24.79
N ALA A 40 -15.45 39.03 -24.96
CA ALA A 40 -14.27 38.19 -25.17
C ALA A 40 -13.03 38.75 -24.46
N PHE A 41 -12.24 37.85 -23.89
CA PHE A 41 -10.87 38.12 -23.47
C PHE A 41 -9.94 38.24 -24.68
N ALA A 42 -8.83 38.96 -24.53
CA ALA A 42 -7.83 39.08 -25.59
C ALA A 42 -7.13 37.74 -25.92
N ASP A 43 -6.99 36.88 -24.91
CA ASP A 43 -6.43 35.53 -25.03
C ASP A 43 -7.10 34.61 -23.99
N LYS A 44 -6.94 33.29 -24.20
CA LYS A 44 -7.50 32.26 -23.32
C LYS A 44 -6.72 32.06 -22.02
N LYS A 45 -5.52 32.66 -21.88
CA LYS A 45 -4.58 32.30 -20.81
C LYS A 45 -5.07 32.72 -19.44
N VAL A 46 -4.74 31.93 -18.43
CA VAL A 46 -4.97 32.24 -17.02
C VAL A 46 -4.37 33.61 -16.65
N GLY A 47 -5.09 34.35 -15.80
CA GLY A 47 -4.67 35.66 -15.33
C GLY A 47 -5.77 36.37 -14.56
N GLU A 48 -5.36 37.30 -13.70
CA GLU A 48 -6.27 38.16 -12.93
C GLU A 48 -6.57 39.46 -13.68
N ASP A 49 -7.75 40.04 -13.43
CA ASP A 49 -8.16 41.36 -13.92
C ASP A 49 -7.98 41.57 -15.44
N LYS A 50 -8.16 40.51 -16.23
CA LYS A 50 -8.02 40.56 -17.68
C LYS A 50 -9.12 41.44 -18.28
N ALA A 51 -8.74 42.30 -19.22
CA ALA A 51 -9.69 43.13 -19.95
C ALA A 51 -10.65 42.26 -20.79
N VAL A 52 -11.92 42.62 -20.76
CA VAL A 52 -12.98 42.00 -21.57
C VAL A 52 -13.50 43.01 -22.58
N THR A 53 -13.30 42.69 -23.86
CA THR A 53 -13.82 43.48 -24.97
C THR A 53 -15.28 43.12 -25.19
N VAL A 54 -16.16 44.11 -25.07
CA VAL A 54 -17.59 43.95 -25.35
C VAL A 54 -17.89 44.30 -26.80
N THR A 55 -18.56 43.40 -27.51
CA THR A 55 -19.04 43.62 -28.86
C THR A 55 -20.56 43.84 -28.83
N VAL A 56 -21.00 44.95 -29.39
CA VAL A 56 -22.42 45.38 -29.40
C VAL A 56 -23.12 45.09 -30.73
N THR A 57 -22.52 44.31 -31.63
CA THR A 57 -23.11 43.95 -32.93
C THR A 57 -24.42 43.17 -32.80
N GLY A 58 -24.62 42.47 -31.67
CA GLY A 58 -25.87 41.79 -31.32
C GLY A 58 -26.90 42.69 -30.62
N LEU A 59 -26.60 43.98 -30.43
CA LEU A 59 -27.51 44.97 -29.85
C LEU A 59 -28.02 45.93 -30.94
N THR A 60 -29.27 46.35 -30.81
CA THR A 60 -29.91 47.32 -31.71
C THR A 60 -30.62 48.40 -30.93
N LEU A 61 -30.52 49.65 -31.42
CA LEU A 61 -31.30 50.76 -30.90
C LEU A 61 -32.67 50.77 -31.59
N THR A 62 -33.73 50.93 -30.80
CA THR A 62 -35.13 50.94 -31.24
C THR A 62 -35.85 52.17 -30.69
N GLY A 63 -37.00 52.54 -31.27
CA GLY A 63 -37.78 53.72 -30.88
C GLY A 63 -37.69 54.88 -31.88
N ASP A 64 -38.59 55.87 -31.71
CA ASP A 64 -38.82 56.97 -32.67
C ASP A 64 -37.55 57.80 -32.93
N ASP A 65 -36.70 57.94 -31.90
CA ASP A 65 -35.50 58.79 -31.93
C ASP A 65 -34.19 58.01 -32.11
N ALA A 66 -34.25 56.68 -32.31
CA ALA A 66 -33.07 55.80 -32.35
C ALA A 66 -32.04 56.18 -33.43
N GLY A 67 -32.50 56.71 -34.57
CA GLY A 67 -31.62 57.14 -35.67
C GLY A 67 -30.71 58.33 -35.33
N ASN A 68 -30.95 59.02 -34.23
CA ASN A 68 -30.12 60.14 -33.75
C ASN A 68 -28.90 59.66 -32.92
N TYR A 69 -28.77 58.36 -32.65
CA TYR A 69 -27.80 57.80 -31.72
C TYR A 69 -26.90 56.75 -32.37
N THR A 70 -25.66 56.68 -31.90
CA THR A 70 -24.73 55.59 -32.22
C THR A 70 -24.47 54.79 -30.95
N LEU A 71 -24.66 53.48 -31.02
CA LEU A 71 -24.33 52.59 -29.90
C LEU A 71 -22.82 52.38 -29.81
N VAL A 72 -22.26 52.62 -28.62
CA VAL A 72 -20.84 52.42 -28.32
C VAL A 72 -20.72 51.34 -27.24
N ALA A 73 -19.74 50.45 -27.38
CA ALA A 73 -19.48 49.42 -26.38
C ALA A 73 -19.03 50.04 -25.05
N PRO A 74 -19.45 49.48 -23.90
CA PRO A 74 -18.89 49.87 -22.61
C PRO A 74 -17.40 49.52 -22.54
N ASN A 75 -16.64 50.32 -21.80
CA ASN A 75 -15.21 50.13 -21.57
C ASN A 75 -14.93 49.79 -20.10
N GLY A 76 -13.78 49.19 -19.84
CA GLY A 76 -13.28 48.98 -18.47
C GLY A 76 -13.84 47.75 -17.75
N LEU A 77 -14.47 46.82 -18.46
CA LEU A 77 -14.84 45.52 -17.89
C LEU A 77 -13.58 44.66 -17.74
N THR A 78 -13.39 44.10 -16.56
CA THR A 78 -12.34 43.13 -16.25
C THR A 78 -12.94 41.89 -15.62
N ALA A 79 -12.28 40.75 -15.83
CA ALA A 79 -12.60 39.47 -15.20
C ALA A 79 -11.34 38.60 -15.17
N SER A 80 -11.32 37.59 -14.30
CA SER A 80 -10.18 36.68 -14.17
C SER A 80 -10.44 35.33 -14.85
N ILE A 81 -9.37 34.69 -15.33
CA ILE A 81 -9.38 33.29 -15.76
C ILE A 81 -8.55 32.48 -14.76
N SER A 82 -9.18 31.61 -13.97
CA SER A 82 -8.51 30.71 -13.03
C SER A 82 -8.04 29.44 -13.72
N LYS A 83 -7.05 28.74 -13.15
CA LYS A 83 -6.54 27.48 -13.70
C LYS A 83 -7.61 26.38 -13.71
N ALA A 84 -7.58 25.54 -14.74
CA ALA A 84 -8.32 24.28 -14.77
C ALA A 84 -7.53 23.17 -14.08
N ASN A 85 -8.23 22.18 -13.51
CA ASN A 85 -7.58 21.00 -12.97
C ASN A 85 -7.29 19.99 -14.08
N LEU A 86 -6.17 19.29 -13.95
CA LEU A 86 -5.80 18.21 -14.85
C LEU A 86 -5.41 16.99 -14.02
N ASP A 87 -6.29 16.00 -13.97
CA ASP A 87 -6.11 14.78 -13.19
C ASP A 87 -5.13 13.83 -13.88
N VAL A 88 -4.14 13.35 -13.13
CA VAL A 88 -3.28 12.25 -13.58
C VAL A 88 -4.06 10.94 -13.52
N THR A 89 -4.03 10.20 -14.61
CA THR A 89 -4.65 8.87 -14.73
C THR A 89 -3.64 7.84 -15.28
N GLY A 90 -4.05 6.57 -15.36
CA GLY A 90 -3.25 5.50 -15.99
C GLY A 90 -2.20 4.83 -15.09
N LEU A 91 -2.12 5.22 -13.82
CA LEU A 91 -1.26 4.58 -12.81
C LEU A 91 -2.03 3.59 -11.94
N THR A 92 -1.35 2.52 -11.54
CA THR A 92 -1.81 1.53 -10.55
C THR A 92 -0.74 1.32 -9.48
N ALA A 93 -1.15 1.10 -8.23
CA ALA A 93 -0.23 0.78 -7.14
C ALA A 93 -0.18 -0.73 -6.90
N GLU A 94 1.01 -1.26 -6.64
CA GLU A 94 1.21 -2.70 -6.41
C GLU A 94 1.31 -3.04 -4.93
N SER A 95 0.70 -4.15 -4.55
CA SER A 95 0.85 -4.71 -3.20
C SER A 95 2.24 -5.29 -3.01
N LYS A 96 2.76 -5.23 -1.78
CA LYS A 96 4.10 -5.69 -1.43
C LYS A 96 4.10 -6.52 -0.16
N THR A 97 5.15 -7.32 0.03
CA THR A 97 5.51 -7.84 1.34
C THR A 97 6.22 -6.76 2.14
N TYR A 98 6.01 -6.74 3.45
CA TYR A 98 6.66 -5.83 4.37
C TYR A 98 8.17 -5.86 4.22
N ASP A 99 8.77 -4.69 3.99
CA ASP A 99 10.21 -4.51 3.74
C ASP A 99 10.81 -3.37 4.59
N ALA A 100 10.10 -2.99 5.66
CA ALA A 100 10.41 -1.88 6.55
C ALA A 100 10.41 -0.47 5.91
N ASN A 101 9.92 -0.29 4.67
CA ASN A 101 9.87 1.01 3.99
C ASN A 101 8.45 1.42 3.57
N THR A 102 8.23 2.72 3.38
CA THR A 102 6.95 3.30 2.91
C THR A 102 6.81 3.36 1.40
N THR A 103 7.86 3.05 0.63
CA THR A 103 7.82 3.12 -0.83
C THR A 103 6.81 2.14 -1.42
N ALA A 104 5.98 2.63 -2.34
CA ALA A 104 5.05 1.83 -3.14
C ALA A 104 5.54 1.74 -4.59
N SER A 105 5.46 0.53 -5.16
CA SER A 105 5.69 0.34 -6.60
C SER A 105 4.48 0.83 -7.37
N LEU A 106 4.72 1.60 -8.44
CA LEU A 106 3.70 2.08 -9.37
C LEU A 106 3.93 1.44 -10.74
N THR A 107 2.84 1.02 -11.36
CA THR A 107 2.83 0.50 -12.73
C THR A 107 1.82 1.25 -13.59
N GLY A 108 1.87 1.01 -14.91
CA GLY A 108 1.11 1.78 -15.89
C GLY A 108 1.86 3.01 -16.40
N ALA A 109 1.17 3.85 -17.17
CA ALA A 109 1.71 5.06 -17.74
C ALA A 109 0.87 6.25 -17.27
N ALA A 110 1.51 7.20 -16.59
CA ALA A 110 0.84 8.43 -16.17
C ALA A 110 0.43 9.25 -17.39
N THR A 111 -0.83 9.67 -17.46
CA THR A 111 -1.36 10.51 -18.53
C THR A 111 -2.26 11.61 -17.99
N VAL A 112 -2.42 12.66 -18.79
CA VAL A 112 -3.33 13.77 -18.56
C VAL A 112 -4.12 14.07 -19.83
N ASN A 113 -5.35 14.58 -19.71
CA ASN A 113 -6.23 14.88 -20.84
C ASN A 113 -6.51 16.38 -20.91
N ALA A 114 -5.66 17.12 -21.63
CA ALA A 114 -5.79 18.57 -21.78
C ALA A 114 -7.05 18.96 -22.57
N LEU A 115 -7.54 20.17 -22.36
CA LEU A 115 -8.71 20.68 -23.06
C LEU A 115 -8.37 21.04 -24.52
N GLY A 116 -9.19 20.55 -25.45
CA GLY A 116 -9.05 20.86 -26.88
C GLY A 116 -7.71 20.40 -27.45
N ASN A 117 -6.97 21.34 -28.06
CA ASN A 117 -5.67 21.10 -28.70
C ASN A 117 -4.52 21.73 -27.90
N ASP A 118 -4.72 21.93 -26.59
CA ASP A 118 -3.69 22.52 -25.74
C ASP A 118 -2.43 21.66 -25.72
N ASN A 119 -1.27 22.32 -25.84
CA ASN A 119 0.03 21.66 -25.76
C ASN A 119 0.43 21.50 -24.29
N VAL A 120 0.06 20.36 -23.71
CA VAL A 120 0.36 20.00 -22.32
C VAL A 120 0.82 18.55 -22.25
N SER A 121 1.87 18.28 -21.48
CA SER A 121 2.39 16.94 -21.23
C SER A 121 2.83 16.79 -19.78
N LEU A 122 3.02 15.54 -19.35
CA LEU A 122 3.67 15.24 -18.07
C LEU A 122 5.18 15.17 -18.25
N ASP A 123 5.90 15.66 -17.24
CA ASP A 123 7.34 15.46 -17.07
C ASP A 123 7.64 14.91 -15.67
N GLY A 124 8.85 14.39 -15.48
CA GLY A 124 9.31 13.77 -14.25
C GLY A 124 9.04 12.27 -14.18
N THR A 125 9.11 11.72 -12.97
CA THR A 125 8.90 10.28 -12.72
C THR A 125 7.98 10.13 -11.52
N ALA A 126 6.87 9.40 -11.73
CA ALA A 126 5.91 9.13 -10.68
C ALA A 126 6.54 8.29 -9.57
N THR A 127 6.44 8.76 -8.33
CA THR A 127 6.90 8.05 -7.13
C THR A 127 5.71 7.80 -6.21
N GLY A 128 5.56 6.55 -5.77
CA GLY A 128 4.48 6.10 -4.89
C GLY A 128 4.95 5.96 -3.44
N ALA A 129 4.12 6.35 -2.49
CA ALA A 129 4.36 6.11 -1.06
C ALA A 129 3.07 5.76 -0.31
N PHE A 130 3.19 4.80 0.62
CA PHE A 130 2.22 4.58 1.69
C PHE A 130 2.42 5.61 2.81
N ALA A 131 1.37 5.92 3.57
CA ALA A 131 1.47 6.80 4.74
C ALA A 131 2.35 6.23 5.87
N ASP A 132 2.41 4.90 5.97
CA ASP A 132 3.24 4.19 6.93
C ASP A 132 3.63 2.81 6.37
N LYS A 133 4.67 2.20 6.96
CA LYS A 133 5.19 0.90 6.54
C LYS A 133 4.36 -0.30 7.01
N LYS A 134 3.39 -0.12 7.90
CA LYS A 134 2.73 -1.22 8.61
C LYS A 134 1.86 -2.07 7.69
N VAL A 135 1.83 -3.37 7.97
CA VAL A 135 0.95 -4.34 7.31
C VAL A 135 -0.51 -3.87 7.35
N GLY A 136 -1.20 -4.02 6.21
CA GLY A 136 -2.57 -3.58 6.05
C GLY A 136 -3.09 -3.83 4.65
N LYS A 137 -4.42 -3.89 4.50
CA LYS A 137 -5.09 -3.99 3.20
C LYS A 137 -5.56 -2.62 2.72
N ASP A 138 -5.66 -2.48 1.41
CA ASP A 138 -6.25 -1.32 0.73
C ASP A 138 -5.71 0.04 1.24
N LYS A 139 -4.40 0.08 1.56
CA LYS A 139 -3.74 1.29 2.03
C LYS A 139 -3.64 2.28 0.88
N ALA A 140 -4.00 3.53 1.13
CA ALA A 140 -3.85 4.62 0.18
C ALA A 140 -2.37 4.81 -0.22
N VAL A 141 -2.16 5.06 -1.51
CA VAL A 141 -0.85 5.37 -2.08
C VAL A 141 -0.88 6.77 -2.65
N THR A 142 -0.01 7.65 -2.14
CA THR A 142 0.18 9.00 -2.66
C THR A 142 1.18 8.97 -3.80
N VAL A 143 0.92 9.73 -4.88
CA VAL A 143 1.83 9.86 -6.02
C VAL A 143 2.42 11.26 -6.05
N THR A 144 3.75 11.34 -6.23
CA THR A 144 4.50 12.59 -6.40
C THR A 144 5.48 12.50 -7.57
N GLY A 145 6.23 13.58 -7.83
CA GLY A 145 7.32 13.57 -8.81
C GLY A 145 6.91 13.85 -10.27
N LEU A 146 5.64 14.15 -10.51
CA LEU A 146 5.11 14.57 -11.80
C LEU A 146 4.87 16.09 -11.85
N THR A 147 5.12 16.70 -13.00
CA THR A 147 4.83 18.12 -13.29
C THR A 147 4.21 18.28 -14.67
N LEU A 148 3.61 19.44 -14.94
CA LEU A 148 3.11 19.80 -16.27
C LEU A 148 4.14 20.58 -17.06
N THR A 149 4.27 20.27 -18.35
CA THR A 149 5.12 20.96 -19.32
C THR A 149 4.34 21.23 -20.62
N GLY A 150 4.89 22.08 -21.49
CA GLY A 150 4.24 22.54 -22.72
C GLY A 150 3.73 23.99 -22.63
N ASP A 151 3.40 24.57 -23.78
CA ASP A 151 3.10 26.00 -23.92
C ASP A 151 1.84 26.44 -23.15
N ASP A 152 0.88 25.52 -22.98
CA ASP A 152 -0.38 25.77 -22.29
C ASP A 152 -0.38 25.29 -20.83
N ALA A 153 0.71 24.68 -20.33
CA ALA A 153 0.78 24.11 -18.98
C ALA A 153 0.47 25.11 -17.86
N GLY A 154 0.83 26.39 -18.07
CA GLY A 154 0.52 27.47 -17.13
C GLY A 154 -0.97 27.69 -16.87
N ASN A 155 -1.85 27.18 -17.73
CA ASN A 155 -3.29 27.29 -17.60
C ASN A 155 -3.92 26.21 -16.70
N TYR A 156 -3.11 25.26 -16.22
CA TYR A 156 -3.58 24.10 -15.47
C TYR A 156 -2.92 23.98 -14.09
N THR A 157 -3.62 23.28 -13.21
CA THR A 157 -3.12 22.73 -11.95
C THR A 157 -3.10 21.22 -12.09
N LEU A 158 -1.94 20.60 -11.89
CA LEU A 158 -1.82 19.14 -11.87
C LEU A 158 -2.46 18.58 -10.61
N VAL A 159 -3.33 17.59 -10.76
CA VAL A 159 -3.95 16.88 -9.65
C VAL A 159 -3.45 15.44 -9.67
N ALA A 160 -2.83 15.01 -8.57
CA ALA A 160 -2.36 13.65 -8.43
C ALA A 160 -3.55 12.65 -8.48
N PRO A 161 -3.32 11.38 -8.88
CA PRO A 161 -4.37 10.38 -8.92
C PRO A 161 -5.02 10.21 -7.56
N ASN A 162 -6.35 10.12 -7.53
CA ASN A 162 -7.12 9.82 -6.33
C ASN A 162 -7.52 8.34 -6.32
N GLY A 163 -7.51 7.72 -5.13
CA GLY A 163 -8.04 6.36 -4.93
C GLY A 163 -7.10 5.21 -5.27
N LEU A 164 -5.82 5.47 -5.56
CA LEU A 164 -4.82 4.40 -5.67
C LEU A 164 -4.64 3.72 -4.31
N THR A 165 -4.81 2.40 -4.29
CA THR A 165 -4.67 1.59 -3.07
C THR A 165 -3.84 0.34 -3.36
N ALA A 166 -3.11 -0.12 -2.36
CA ALA A 166 -2.35 -1.36 -2.39
C ALA A 166 -2.23 -1.95 -0.97
N SER A 167 -1.91 -3.23 -0.86
CA SER A 167 -1.75 -3.91 0.42
C SER A 167 -0.29 -4.13 0.78
N ILE A 168 0.02 -4.12 2.08
CA ILE A 168 1.29 -4.59 2.63
C ILE A 168 1.01 -5.89 3.39
N SER A 169 1.57 -7.01 2.93
CA SER A 169 1.48 -8.32 3.61
C SER A 169 2.64 -8.53 4.58
N LYS A 170 2.47 -9.45 5.54
CA LYS A 170 3.50 -9.75 6.55
C LYS A 170 4.74 -10.36 5.91
N ALA A 171 5.92 -9.96 6.40
CA ALA A 171 7.17 -10.67 6.13
C ALA A 171 7.33 -11.89 7.06
N ASN A 172 8.15 -12.85 6.67
CA ASN A 172 8.49 -13.98 7.52
C ASN A 172 9.73 -13.67 8.37
N LEU A 173 9.74 -14.14 9.61
CA LEU A 173 10.94 -14.23 10.44
C LEU A 173 11.17 -15.69 10.81
N ASP A 174 12.25 -16.26 10.31
CA ASP A 174 12.66 -17.62 10.63
C ASP A 174 13.35 -17.66 11.99
N VAL A 175 12.92 -18.60 12.84
CA VAL A 175 13.64 -18.91 14.07
C VAL A 175 14.90 -19.70 13.72
N THR A 176 16.03 -19.27 14.26
CA THR A 176 17.35 -19.89 14.09
C THR A 176 18.01 -20.14 15.46
N GLY A 177 19.17 -20.80 15.47
CA GLY A 177 19.99 -20.97 16.68
C GLY A 177 19.58 -22.10 17.61
N LEU A 178 18.60 -22.92 17.24
CA LEU A 178 18.18 -24.12 17.97
C LEU A 178 18.71 -25.38 17.29
N THR A 179 19.06 -26.37 18.11
CA THR A 179 19.45 -27.73 17.71
C THR A 179 18.62 -28.74 18.49
N ALA A 180 18.25 -29.86 17.86
CA ALA A 180 17.58 -30.97 18.55
C ALA A 180 18.58 -32.04 18.98
N GLU A 181 18.44 -32.57 20.19
CA GLU A 181 19.33 -33.61 20.71
C GLU A 181 18.74 -35.01 20.53
N SER A 182 19.60 -35.95 20.16
CA SER A 182 19.24 -37.36 20.13
C SER A 182 19.04 -37.90 21.55
N LYS A 183 18.10 -38.82 21.72
CA LYS A 183 17.76 -39.42 23.02
C LYS A 183 17.71 -40.94 22.95
N THR A 184 17.86 -41.58 24.10
CA THR A 184 17.44 -42.98 24.27
C THR A 184 15.93 -43.05 24.44
N TYR A 185 15.32 -44.13 23.96
CA TYR A 185 13.89 -44.39 24.12
C TYR A 185 13.46 -44.29 25.59
N ASP A 186 12.46 -43.45 25.87
CA ASP A 186 11.95 -43.17 27.21
C ASP A 186 10.41 -43.17 27.27
N ALA A 187 9.79 -43.80 26.26
CA ALA A 187 8.34 -43.85 26.05
C ALA A 187 7.63 -42.51 25.74
N ASN A 188 8.35 -41.40 25.54
CA ASN A 188 7.77 -40.07 25.27
C ASN A 188 8.22 -39.47 23.92
N THR A 189 7.45 -38.52 23.38
CA THR A 189 7.75 -37.80 22.11
C THR A 189 8.54 -36.52 22.30
N THR A 190 8.77 -36.07 23.53
CA THR A 190 9.50 -34.83 23.83
C THR A 190 10.94 -34.92 23.32
N ALA A 191 11.37 -33.87 22.61
CA ALA A 191 12.75 -33.68 22.18
C ALA A 191 13.42 -32.58 23.02
N SER A 192 14.65 -32.83 23.46
CA SER A 192 15.48 -31.78 24.07
C SER A 192 15.99 -30.84 22.98
N LEU A 193 15.89 -29.53 23.23
CA LEU A 193 16.41 -28.49 22.36
C LEU A 193 17.56 -27.78 23.08
N THR A 194 18.64 -27.52 22.35
CA THR A 194 19.78 -26.70 22.83
C THR A 194 20.03 -25.51 21.90
N GLY A 195 20.87 -24.59 22.36
CA GLY A 195 21.15 -23.33 21.69
C GLY A 195 20.26 -22.20 22.21
N THR A 196 20.19 -21.11 21.45
CA THR A 196 19.38 -19.93 21.79
C THR A 196 18.58 -19.53 20.56
N ALA A 197 17.25 -19.54 20.70
CA ALA A 197 16.37 -19.12 19.63
C ALA A 197 16.62 -17.64 19.27
N ALA A 198 16.78 -17.36 17.98
CA ALA A 198 17.04 -16.02 17.47
C ALA A 198 16.21 -15.76 16.20
N ILE A 199 15.92 -14.47 15.96
CA ILE A 199 15.29 -13.93 14.75
C ILE A 199 16.13 -12.76 14.24
N ASN A 200 16.03 -12.48 12.94
CA ASN A 200 16.68 -11.33 12.32
C ASN A 200 15.63 -10.40 11.71
N ALA A 201 15.19 -9.40 12.48
CA ALA A 201 14.24 -8.39 12.01
C ALA A 201 14.83 -7.51 10.90
N LEU A 202 13.98 -6.87 10.09
CA LEU A 202 14.44 -5.98 9.02
C LEU A 202 14.81 -4.62 9.62
N GLY A 203 16.00 -4.12 9.26
CA GLY A 203 16.47 -2.80 9.70
C GLY A 203 16.54 -2.67 11.22
N ASN A 204 15.85 -1.65 11.76
CA ASN A 204 15.83 -1.32 13.19
C ASN A 204 14.46 -1.64 13.84
N ASP A 205 13.69 -2.56 13.24
CA ASP A 205 12.37 -2.90 13.75
C ASP A 205 12.44 -3.47 15.17
N ASN A 206 11.55 -2.99 16.04
CA ASN A 206 11.44 -3.45 17.42
C ASN A 206 10.64 -4.76 17.47
N VAL A 207 11.36 -5.88 17.32
CA VAL A 207 10.78 -7.23 17.35
C VAL A 207 11.68 -8.16 18.16
N SER A 208 11.08 -8.96 19.03
CA SER A 208 11.77 -9.96 19.84
C SER A 208 11.00 -11.27 19.90
N LEU A 209 11.69 -12.35 20.27
CA LEU A 209 11.05 -13.60 20.65
C LEU A 209 10.58 -13.54 22.09
N ASP A 210 9.42 -14.14 22.36
CA ASP A 210 8.91 -14.44 23.69
C ASP A 210 8.48 -15.91 23.78
N GLY A 211 8.35 -16.42 25.01
CA GLY A 211 8.02 -17.80 25.30
C GLY A 211 9.23 -18.71 25.45
N THR A 212 9.01 -20.02 25.37
CA THR A 212 10.05 -21.04 25.51
C THR A 212 9.89 -22.08 24.42
N ALA A 213 10.97 -22.31 23.67
CA ALA A 213 10.97 -23.30 22.60
C ALA A 213 10.77 -24.71 23.17
N THR A 214 9.82 -25.44 22.60
CA THR A 214 9.51 -26.83 22.96
C THR A 214 9.64 -27.73 21.73
N GLY A 215 10.40 -28.80 21.86
CA GLY A 215 10.67 -29.76 20.80
C GLY A 215 9.83 -31.02 20.92
N ALA A 216 9.33 -31.53 19.79
CA ALA A 216 8.63 -32.82 19.75
C ALA A 216 8.96 -33.61 18.48
N PHE A 217 9.24 -34.91 18.67
CA PHE A 217 9.21 -35.92 17.62
C PHE A 217 7.75 -36.24 17.25
N ALA A 218 7.51 -36.65 16.00
CA ALA A 218 6.18 -37.07 15.55
C ALA A 218 5.68 -38.34 16.27
N ASP A 219 6.59 -39.21 16.70
CA ASP A 219 6.31 -40.42 17.47
C ASP A 219 7.52 -40.81 18.34
N LYS A 220 7.28 -41.68 19.33
CA LYS A 220 8.29 -42.15 20.28
C LYS A 220 9.23 -43.24 19.74
N LYS A 221 8.98 -43.79 18.54
CA LYS A 221 9.67 -44.99 18.03
C LYS A 221 11.13 -44.68 17.69
N VAL A 222 11.99 -45.65 17.99
CA VAL A 222 13.41 -45.67 17.61
C VAL A 222 13.56 -45.39 16.11
N GLY A 223 14.50 -44.52 15.76
CA GLY A 223 14.75 -44.10 14.38
C GLY A 223 15.87 -43.07 14.32
N LYS A 224 16.51 -42.96 13.15
CA LYS A 224 17.54 -41.96 12.86
C LYS A 224 16.93 -40.76 12.17
N ASP A 225 17.55 -39.59 12.35
CA ASP A 225 17.24 -38.34 11.65
C ASP A 225 15.74 -37.99 11.64
N LYS A 226 15.05 -38.28 12.76
CA LYS A 226 13.63 -37.97 12.91
C LYS A 226 13.47 -36.46 12.99
N ALA A 227 12.52 -35.93 12.24
CA ALA A 227 12.16 -34.52 12.29
C ALA A 227 11.68 -34.12 13.70
N VAL A 228 12.13 -32.96 14.15
CA VAL A 228 11.72 -32.33 15.40
C VAL A 228 10.98 -31.05 15.09
N THR A 229 9.72 -30.99 15.52
CA THR A 229 8.91 -29.77 15.44
C THR A 229 9.20 -28.88 16.64
N VAL A 230 9.21 -27.56 16.42
CA VAL A 230 9.44 -26.57 17.49
C VAL A 230 8.20 -25.70 17.63
N THR A 231 7.71 -25.55 18.86
CA THR A 231 6.57 -24.69 19.21
C THR A 231 6.86 -23.86 20.47
N GLY A 232 5.92 -23.01 20.89
CA GLY A 232 6.03 -22.25 22.15
C GLY A 232 6.77 -20.91 22.06
N LEU A 233 7.15 -20.48 20.85
CA LEU A 233 7.71 -19.16 20.59
C LEU A 233 6.67 -18.25 19.93
N THR A 234 6.69 -16.97 20.28
CA THR A 234 5.86 -15.90 19.68
C THR A 234 6.69 -14.64 19.43
N LEU A 235 6.19 -13.72 18.61
CA LEU A 235 6.80 -12.40 18.38
C LEU A 235 6.20 -11.35 19.33
N THR A 236 7.05 -10.47 19.86
CA THR A 236 6.67 -9.31 20.66
C THR A 236 7.42 -8.06 20.20
N GLY A 237 7.00 -6.88 20.69
CA GLY A 237 7.54 -5.58 20.26
C GLY A 237 6.58 -4.82 19.32
N ASP A 238 6.87 -3.54 19.12
CA ASP A 238 5.96 -2.62 18.42
C ASP A 238 5.76 -2.97 16.94
N ASP A 239 6.78 -3.59 16.32
CA ASP A 239 6.76 -3.96 14.90
C ASP A 239 6.36 -5.44 14.68
N ALA A 240 6.11 -6.21 15.74
CA ALA A 240 5.80 -7.65 15.63
C ALA A 240 4.57 -7.95 14.74
N GLY A 241 3.61 -7.02 14.70
CA GLY A 241 2.43 -7.11 13.84
C GLY A 241 2.74 -7.17 12.34
N ASN A 242 3.94 -6.74 11.93
CA ASN A 242 4.37 -6.73 10.54
C ASN A 242 4.95 -8.08 10.07
N TYR A 243 5.07 -9.05 10.97
CA TYR A 243 5.74 -10.31 10.72
C TYR A 243 4.87 -11.54 11.03
N THR A 244 5.26 -12.64 10.41
CA THR A 244 4.84 -14.00 10.72
C THR A 244 6.05 -14.77 11.22
N LEU A 245 5.96 -15.37 12.41
CA LEU A 245 7.02 -16.23 12.93
C LEU A 245 6.99 -17.57 12.20
N VAL A 246 8.15 -18.02 11.75
CA VAL A 246 8.33 -19.32 11.09
C VAL A 246 9.23 -20.18 11.96
N ALA A 247 8.74 -21.34 12.36
CA ALA A 247 9.52 -22.30 13.15
C ALA A 247 10.75 -22.79 12.35
N PRO A 248 11.83 -23.22 13.03
CA PRO A 248 13.00 -23.74 12.35
C PRO A 248 12.66 -24.91 11.43
N ASN A 249 13.18 -24.91 10.22
CA ASN A 249 13.04 -26.03 9.29
C ASN A 249 14.28 -26.94 9.34
N GLY A 250 14.06 -28.25 9.27
CA GLY A 250 15.14 -29.23 9.14
C GLY A 250 15.85 -29.64 10.42
N LEU A 251 15.32 -29.31 11.61
CA LEU A 251 15.83 -29.87 12.86
C LEU A 251 15.54 -31.38 12.92
N THR A 252 16.58 -32.17 13.09
CA THR A 252 16.49 -33.63 13.22
C THR A 252 17.26 -34.14 14.41
N ALA A 253 16.81 -35.25 14.97
CA ALA A 253 17.48 -35.98 16.03
C ALA A 253 17.12 -37.47 15.97
N SER A 254 17.91 -38.32 16.62
CA SER A 254 17.67 -39.77 16.64
C SER A 254 17.08 -40.22 17.98
N ILE A 255 16.22 -41.23 17.94
CA ILE A 255 15.82 -42.00 19.12
C ILE A 255 16.55 -43.35 19.05
N SER A 256 17.43 -43.64 19.99
CA SER A 256 18.13 -44.92 20.12
C SER A 256 17.37 -45.90 20.99
N LYS A 257 17.67 -47.21 20.87
CA LYS A 257 17.03 -48.25 21.68
C LYS A 257 17.40 -48.09 23.15
N ALA A 258 16.42 -48.27 24.04
CA ALA A 258 16.68 -48.49 25.46
C ALA A 258 17.17 -49.92 25.72
N ASN A 259 17.99 -50.08 26.75
CA ASN A 259 18.36 -51.40 27.26
C ASN A 259 17.27 -51.91 28.19
N LEU A 260 17.00 -53.21 28.13
CA LEU A 260 16.13 -53.91 29.07
C LEU A 260 16.93 -55.02 29.74
N ASP A 261 16.93 -55.02 31.07
CA ASP A 261 17.59 -56.06 31.84
C ASP A 261 16.61 -57.21 32.10
N VAL A 262 17.05 -58.43 31.83
CA VAL A 262 16.30 -59.63 32.18
C VAL A 262 16.55 -59.94 33.65
N THR A 263 15.47 -60.06 34.41
CA THR A 263 15.48 -60.36 35.84
C THR A 263 14.67 -61.62 36.14
N GLY A 264 14.72 -62.09 37.38
CA GLY A 264 13.88 -63.22 37.83
C GLY A 264 14.42 -64.61 37.49
N LEU A 265 15.65 -64.71 36.97
CA LEU A 265 16.35 -65.98 36.77
C LEU A 265 17.46 -66.17 37.80
N THR A 266 17.61 -67.39 38.31
CA THR A 266 18.71 -67.78 39.20
C THR A 266 19.32 -69.08 38.70
N ALA A 267 20.66 -69.18 38.72
CA ALA A 267 21.34 -70.41 38.39
C ALA A 267 21.26 -71.41 39.54
N GLU A 268 20.89 -72.64 39.24
CA GLU A 268 20.90 -73.73 40.21
C GLU A 268 22.33 -74.21 40.49
N SER A 269 22.57 -74.66 41.71
CA SER A 269 23.82 -75.37 42.04
C SER A 269 23.85 -76.71 41.32
N LYS A 270 25.01 -77.09 40.78
CA LYS A 270 25.23 -78.39 40.15
C LYS A 270 26.38 -79.15 40.79
N THR A 271 26.28 -80.48 40.78
CA THR A 271 27.41 -81.37 41.05
C THR A 271 28.36 -81.35 39.84
N TYR A 272 29.67 -81.48 40.10
CA TYR A 272 30.66 -81.51 39.02
C TYR A 272 30.44 -82.69 38.07
N ASP A 273 30.29 -82.40 36.78
CA ASP A 273 30.04 -83.37 35.71
C ASP A 273 30.94 -83.14 34.47
N ALA A 274 31.98 -82.30 34.61
CA ALA A 274 32.87 -81.85 33.54
C ALA A 274 32.19 -81.10 32.36
N ASN A 275 30.95 -80.62 32.51
CA ASN A 275 30.23 -79.79 31.53
C ASN A 275 29.94 -78.37 32.08
N THR A 276 30.01 -77.36 31.21
CA THR A 276 29.77 -75.93 31.52
C THR A 276 28.29 -75.52 31.53
N THR A 277 27.37 -76.42 31.18
CA THR A 277 25.92 -76.12 31.16
C THR A 277 25.36 -76.00 32.58
N ALA A 278 24.61 -74.92 32.84
CA ALA A 278 23.90 -74.66 34.10
C ALA A 278 22.38 -74.61 33.88
N SER A 279 21.60 -75.13 34.83
CA SER A 279 20.14 -75.03 34.85
C SER A 279 19.72 -73.69 35.47
N LEU A 280 18.72 -73.03 34.88
CA LEU A 280 18.15 -71.78 35.39
C LEU A 280 16.74 -72.05 35.92
N THR A 281 16.43 -71.50 37.08
CA THR A 281 15.06 -71.47 37.63
C THR A 281 14.54 -70.05 37.75
N GLY A 282 13.23 -69.95 37.98
CA GLY A 282 12.50 -68.68 38.07
C GLY A 282 11.70 -68.39 36.81
N THR A 283 11.25 -67.15 36.66
CA THR A 283 10.52 -66.67 35.47
C THR A 283 11.20 -65.42 34.97
N ALA A 284 11.66 -65.46 33.72
CA ALA A 284 12.28 -64.30 33.09
C ALA A 284 11.28 -63.15 33.02
N ALA A 285 11.67 -62.00 33.55
CA ALA A 285 10.87 -60.78 33.55
C ALA A 285 11.69 -59.60 33.02
N ILE A 286 11.00 -58.64 32.41
CA ILE A 286 11.54 -57.33 32.01
C ILE A 286 10.68 -56.24 32.63
N ASN A 287 11.29 -55.10 32.92
CA ASN A 287 10.58 -53.89 33.30
C ASN A 287 10.47 -52.99 32.05
N ALA A 288 9.30 -52.98 31.42
CA ALA A 288 9.04 -52.11 30.28
C ALA A 288 8.99 -50.62 30.71
N LEU A 289 9.26 -49.73 29.76
CA LEU A 289 9.25 -48.28 30.00
C LEU A 289 7.85 -47.72 29.72
N GLY A 290 7.22 -47.11 30.73
CA GLY A 290 5.90 -46.49 30.59
C GLY A 290 4.77 -47.52 30.46
N ASN A 291 3.93 -47.37 29.43
CA ASN A 291 2.78 -48.25 29.15
C ASN A 291 3.07 -49.29 28.05
N ASP A 292 4.36 -49.55 27.76
CA ASP A 292 4.79 -50.51 26.73
C ASP A 292 4.87 -51.96 27.22
#